data_AF-A0AAV5W2J5-F1
#
_entry.id   AF-A0AAV5W2J5-F1
#
_cell.length_a   1.000
_cell.length_b   1.000
_cell.length_c   1.000
_cell.angle_alpha   90.00
_cell.angle_beta   90.00
_cell.angle_gamma   90.00
#
_symmetry.space_group_name_H-M   'P 1'
#
loop_
_entity.id
_entity.type
_entity.pdbx_description
1 polymer ?
#
loop_
_entity_poly.entity_id
_entity_poly.type
_entity_poly.pdbx_seq_one_letter_code
_entity_poly.pdbx_strand_id
1 'polypeptide(L)'
;MDPINDARFYESLIKLPHLRSPQDVRNIYDQLRQLDMFNTLYNAPLKAICASARFERHPPQHVLFREGQVATCWYILLSGSVFIDNHIYLPYGW
;
A
#
# COMPACT_ATOMS: atom_id res chain seq x y z
N MET A 1 8.28 -5.38 16.04
CA MET A 1 7.04 -4.59 16.25
C MET A 1 6.35 -4.55 14.91
N ASP A 2 5.13 -5.07 14.78
CA ASP A 2 4.38 -5.05 13.52
C ASP A 2 4.18 -3.60 13.03
N PRO A 3 4.84 -3.16 11.95
CA PRO A 3 4.80 -1.77 11.49
C PRO A 3 3.40 -1.36 11.01
N ILE A 4 2.65 -2.36 10.55
CA ILE A 4 1.27 -2.21 10.09
C ILE A 4 0.36 -1.76 11.24
N ASN A 5 0.69 -1.98 12.52
CA ASN A 5 -0.19 -1.58 13.63
C ASN A 5 -0.02 -0.11 14.09
N ASP A 6 0.72 0.71 13.33
CA ASP A 6 0.73 2.16 13.58
C ASP A 6 -0.63 2.75 13.17
N ALA A 7 -1.47 3.06 14.17
CA ALA A 7 -2.77 3.67 13.98
C ALA A 7 -2.69 4.92 13.09
N ARG A 8 -1.60 5.71 13.18
CA ARG A 8 -1.42 6.93 12.41
C ARG A 8 -1.25 6.65 10.93
N PHE A 9 -0.56 5.57 10.58
CA PHE A 9 -0.43 5.14 9.19
C PHE A 9 -1.80 4.81 8.60
N TYR A 10 -2.57 3.97 9.30
CA TYR A 10 -3.89 3.57 8.84
C TYR A 10 -4.85 4.77 8.75
N GLU A 11 -4.93 5.59 9.79
CA GLU A 11 -5.77 6.81 9.82
C GLU A 11 -5.42 7.80 8.70
N SER A 12 -4.15 7.87 8.31
CA SER A 12 -3.69 8.72 7.20
C SER A 12 -4.02 8.11 5.84
N LEU A 13 -3.86 6.79 5.70
CA LEU A 13 -4.04 6.08 4.43
C LEU A 13 -5.51 5.94 4.03
N ILE A 14 -6.43 5.76 4.99
CA ILE A 14 -7.88 5.67 4.72
C ILE A 14 -8.47 6.99 4.20
N LYS A 15 -7.81 8.14 4.45
CA LYS A 15 -8.22 9.43 3.88
C LYS A 15 -8.01 9.39 2.36
N LEU A 16 -8.96 9.98 1.63
CA LEU A 16 -8.82 10.14 0.18
C LEU A 16 -7.57 10.97 -0.13
N PRO A 17 -6.83 10.65 -1.22
CA PRO A 17 -5.59 11.34 -1.58
C PRO A 17 -5.67 12.88 -1.52
N HIS A 18 -6.74 13.46 -2.07
CA HIS A 18 -6.93 14.91 -2.13
C HIS A 18 -7.32 15.56 -0.79
N LEU A 19 -7.63 14.75 0.24
CA LEU A 19 -7.98 15.20 1.59
C LEU A 19 -6.83 15.01 2.59
N ARG A 20 -5.68 14.48 2.15
CA ARG A 20 -4.52 14.25 3.03
C ARG A 20 -3.79 15.56 3.31
N SER A 21 -3.53 15.81 4.58
CA SER A 21 -2.61 16.85 5.03
C SER A 21 -1.15 16.45 4.77
N PRO A 22 -0.20 17.41 4.82
CA PRO A 22 1.22 17.09 4.76
C PRO A 22 1.68 16.12 5.87
N GLN A 23 1.00 16.12 7.03
CA GLN A 23 1.31 15.16 8.10
C GLN A 23 0.83 13.75 7.74
N ASP A 24 -0.34 13.62 7.12
CA ASP A 24 -0.85 12.32 6.68
C ASP A 24 0.11 11.68 5.65
N VAL A 25 0.61 12.47 4.70
CA VAL A 25 1.59 11.99 3.72
C VAL A 25 2.90 11.56 4.38
N ARG A 26 3.35 12.27 5.43
CA ARG A 26 4.54 11.88 6.21
C ARG A 26 4.33 10.55 6.93
N ASN A 27 3.19 10.37 7.60
CA ASN A 27 2.87 9.12 8.29
C ASN A 27 2.86 7.92 7.32
N ILE A 28 2.34 8.09 6.10
CA ILE A 28 2.37 7.06 5.05
C ILE A 28 3.81 6.79 4.58
N TYR A 29 4.56 7.87 4.35
CA TYR A 29 5.96 7.81 3.92
C TYR A 29 6.84 7.04 4.91
N ASP A 30 6.72 7.31 6.20
CA ASP A 30 7.55 6.69 7.23
C ASP A 30 7.36 5.17 7.30
N GLN A 31 6.16 4.67 7.00
CA GLN A 31 5.91 3.23 6.90
C GLN A 31 6.35 2.65 5.56
N LEU A 32 5.99 3.27 4.43
CA LEU A 32 6.37 2.75 3.11
C LEU A 32 7.89 2.76 2.90
N ARG A 33 8.62 3.68 3.54
CA ARG A 33 10.08 3.77 3.45
C ARG A 33 10.78 2.55 4.05
N GLN A 34 10.13 1.87 5.00
CA GLN A 34 10.70 0.65 5.58
C GLN A 34 10.73 -0.47 4.53
N LEU A 35 9.80 -0.50 3.56
CA LEU A 35 9.67 -1.62 2.62
C LEU A 35 10.93 -1.69 1.76
N ASP A 36 11.57 -2.86 1.72
CA ASP A 36 12.82 -3.06 0.96
C ASP A 36 12.68 -2.65 -0.51
N MET A 37 11.50 -2.90 -1.11
CA MET A 37 11.19 -2.52 -2.49
C MET A 37 11.24 -0.99 -2.74
N PHE A 38 11.11 -0.17 -1.69
CA PHE A 38 11.17 1.29 -1.78
C PHE A 38 12.41 1.90 -1.15
N ASN A 39 13.30 1.11 -0.56
CA ASN A 39 14.52 1.61 0.06
C ASN A 39 15.43 2.32 -0.97
N THR A 40 15.44 1.83 -2.22
CA THR A 40 16.23 2.38 -3.32
C THR A 40 15.60 3.60 -4.00
N LEU A 41 14.31 3.88 -3.78
CA LEU A 41 13.66 5.05 -4.38
C LEU A 41 14.14 6.34 -3.71
N TYR A 42 14.26 7.41 -4.48
CA TYR A 42 14.51 8.73 -3.90
C TYR A 42 13.27 9.26 -3.15
N ASN A 43 13.50 10.19 -2.23
CA ASN A 43 12.45 10.73 -1.35
C ASN A 43 11.28 11.37 -2.11
N ALA A 44 11.55 12.10 -3.21
CA ALA A 44 10.51 12.81 -3.95
C ALA A 44 9.52 11.86 -4.68
N PRO A 45 9.97 10.85 -5.46
CA PRO A 45 9.10 9.83 -6.01
C PRO A 45 8.28 9.08 -4.95
N LEU A 46 8.90 8.69 -3.83
CA LEU A 46 8.18 7.98 -2.76
C LEU A 46 7.12 8.87 -2.12
N LYS A 47 7.39 10.16 -1.89
CA LYS A 47 6.36 11.11 -1.41
C LYS A 47 5.21 11.27 -2.40
N ALA A 48 5.47 11.28 -3.71
CA ALA A 48 4.42 11.32 -4.73
C ALA A 48 3.54 10.05 -4.71
N ILE A 49 4.15 8.88 -4.48
CA ILE A 49 3.43 7.62 -4.24
C ILE A 49 2.55 7.76 -2.98
N CYS A 50 3.10 8.22 -1.86
CA CYS A 50 2.36 8.38 -0.59
C CYS A 50 1.17 9.35 -0.74
N ALA A 51 1.35 10.43 -1.49
CA ALA A 51 0.30 11.41 -1.76
C ALA A 51 -0.84 10.85 -2.62
N SER A 52 -0.57 9.88 -3.50
CA SER A 52 -1.54 9.34 -4.47
C SER A 52 -2.09 7.95 -4.13
N ALA A 53 -1.45 7.22 -3.21
CA ALA A 53 -1.84 5.87 -2.80
C ALA A 53 -3.29 5.81 -2.32
N ARG A 54 -4.00 4.72 -2.58
CA ARG A 54 -5.41 4.54 -2.19
C ARG A 54 -5.54 3.34 -1.26
N PHE A 55 -6.33 3.51 -0.21
CA PHE A 55 -6.74 2.39 0.64
C PHE A 55 -7.94 1.70 0.02
N GLU A 56 -7.86 0.39 -0.13
CA GLU A 56 -8.96 -0.44 -0.63
C GLU A 56 -9.12 -1.66 0.28
N ARG A 57 -10.38 -2.03 0.55
CA ARG A 57 -10.73 -3.26 1.26
C ARG A 57 -11.73 -4.05 0.43
N HIS A 58 -11.37 -5.28 0.14
CA HIS A 58 -12.15 -6.15 -0.73
C HIS A 58 -12.70 -7.36 0.04
N PRO A 59 -13.90 -7.86 -0.30
CA PRO A 59 -14.40 -9.11 0.25
C PRO A 59 -13.58 -10.31 -0.27
N PRO A 60 -13.70 -11.49 0.36
CA PRO A 60 -13.11 -12.71 -0.18
C PRO A 60 -13.50 -12.95 -1.63
N GLN A 61 -12.59 -13.56 -2.40
CA GLN A 61 -12.77 -13.91 -3.83
C GLN A 61 -12.95 -12.71 -4.78
N HIS A 62 -12.68 -11.48 -4.32
CA HIS A 62 -12.61 -10.33 -5.22
C HIS A 62 -11.42 -10.44 -6.18
N VAL A 63 -11.68 -10.21 -7.48
CA VAL A 63 -10.63 -10.24 -8.52
C VAL A 63 -10.06 -8.84 -8.70
N LEU A 64 -8.81 -8.64 -8.29
CA LEU A 64 -8.11 -7.34 -8.45
C LEU A 64 -7.77 -7.05 -9.92
N PHE A 65 -7.22 -8.03 -10.63
CA PHE A 65 -6.93 -7.95 -12.05
C PHE A 65 -6.87 -9.35 -12.67
N ARG A 66 -6.89 -9.40 -14.00
CA ARG A 66 -6.74 -10.61 -14.81
C ARG A 66 -5.57 -10.47 -15.78
N GLU A 67 -4.98 -11.59 -16.15
CA GLU A 67 -4.00 -11.65 -17.23
C GLU A 67 -4.54 -11.01 -18.51
N GLY A 68 -3.68 -10.27 -19.22
CA GLY A 68 -4.04 -9.54 -20.45
C GLY A 68 -4.73 -8.20 -20.24
N GLN A 69 -5.07 -7.81 -19.00
CA GLN A 69 -5.58 -6.47 -18.70
C GLN A 69 -4.44 -5.45 -18.63
N VAL A 70 -4.68 -4.24 -19.13
CA VAL A 70 -3.76 -3.11 -18.97
C VAL A 70 -3.61 -2.80 -17.47
N ALA A 71 -2.37 -2.81 -16.98
CA ALA A 71 -2.07 -2.47 -15.59
C ALA A 71 -2.28 -0.97 -15.35
N THR A 72 -3.29 -0.63 -14.56
CA THR A 72 -3.61 0.76 -14.19
C THR A 72 -3.01 1.17 -12.84
N CYS A 73 -2.65 0.20 -12.01
CA CYS A 73 -2.08 0.40 -10.68
C CYS A 73 -1.32 -0.84 -10.22
N TRP A 74 -0.65 -0.71 -9.08
CA TRP A 74 0.01 -1.78 -8.35
C TRP A 74 -0.50 -1.77 -6.90
N TYR A 75 -0.38 -2.90 -6.21
CA TYR A 75 -0.93 -3.11 -4.88
C TYR A 75 0.16 -3.43 -3.85
N ILE A 76 -0.05 -2.97 -2.62
CA ILE A 76 0.66 -3.44 -1.43
C ILE A 76 -0.38 -4.16 -0.58
N LEU A 77 -0.14 -5.43 -0.26
CA LEU A 77 -1.04 -6.19 0.59
C LEU A 77 -0.75 -5.88 2.06
N LEU A 78 -1.70 -5.22 2.74
CA LEU A 78 -1.58 -4.83 4.15
C LEU A 78 -2.10 -5.91 5.12
N SER A 79 -3.08 -6.70 4.70
CA SER A 79 -3.73 -7.73 5.52
C SER A 79 -4.43 -8.75 4.63
N GLY A 80 -4.66 -9.96 5.16
CA GLY A 80 -5.33 -11.05 4.45
C GLY A 80 -4.38 -11.90 3.61
N SER A 81 -4.83 -12.33 2.44
CA SER A 81 -4.02 -13.07 1.48
C SER A 81 -4.54 -12.84 0.07
N VAL A 82 -3.67 -13.03 -0.93
CA VAL A 82 -4.05 -13.00 -2.35
C VAL A 82 -3.61 -14.28 -3.03
N PHE A 83 -4.35 -14.70 -4.04
CA PHE A 83 -4.06 -15.88 -4.85
C PHE A 83 -3.62 -15.44 -6.24
N ILE A 84 -2.41 -15.84 -6.64
CA ILE A 84 -1.77 -15.50 -7.92
C ILE A 84 -1.10 -16.76 -8.44
N ASP A 85 -1.39 -17.16 -9.68
CA ASP A 85 -0.74 -18.29 -10.37
C ASP A 85 -0.63 -19.58 -9.54
N ASN A 86 -1.73 -20.03 -8.92
CA ASN A 86 -1.78 -21.20 -8.04
C ASN A 86 -1.01 -21.09 -6.71
N HIS A 87 -0.52 -19.91 -6.36
CA HIS A 87 0.17 -19.64 -5.12
C HIS A 87 -0.60 -18.63 -4.26
N ILE A 88 -0.55 -18.81 -2.94
CA ILE A 88 -1.07 -17.86 -1.96
C ILE A 88 0.08 -16.99 -1.48
N TYR A 89 -0.11 -15.68 -1.56
CA TYR A 89 0.80 -14.68 -1.03
C TYR A 89 0.19 -14.02 0.20
N LEU A 90 1.00 -13.91 1.24
CA LEU A 90 0.67 -13.20 2.47
C LEU A 90 1.26 -11.79 2.43
N PRO A 91 0.78 -10.84 3.25
CA PRO A 91 1.42 -9.56 3.45
C PRO A 91 2.91 -9.78 3.73
N TYR A 92 3.77 -8.91 3.18
CA TYR A 92 5.19 -8.96 3.50
C TYR A 92 5.35 -8.92 5.02
N GLY A 93 5.90 -10.01 5.57
CA GLY A 93 6.40 -10.03 6.93
C GLY A 93 7.62 -9.13 6.98
N TRP A 94 7.60 -8.19 7.90
CA TRP A 94 8.66 -7.23 8.13
C TRP A 94 9.68 -7.76 9.12
#